data_AF-A0A4P9WTM4-F1
#
_entry.id   AF-A0A4P9WTM4-F1
#
_cell.length_a   1.000
_cell.length_b   1.000
_cell.length_c   1.000
_cell.angle_alpha   90.00
_cell.angle_beta   90.00
_cell.angle_gamma   90.00
#
_symmetry.space_group_name_H-M   'P 1'
#
loop_
_entity.id
_entity.type
_entity.pdbx_description
1 polymer ?
#
loop_
_entity_poly.entity_id
_entity_poly.type
_entity_poly.pdbx_seq_one_letter_code
_entity_poly.pdbx_strand_id
1 'polypeptide(L)' 'ASISPDCQELKDKYDTCFNNWYSNKFLQGSIESDCDHLFTLYRACVWKAIHEKNIDRLIQDARKESPFREAPADPDA' A
#
# COMPACT_ATOMS: atom_id res chain seq x y z
N ALA A 1 10.13 -8.09 4.03
CA ALA A 1 11.07 -6.96 4.19
C ALA A 1 10.63 -5.78 3.32
N SER A 2 11.01 -4.56 3.66
CA SER A 2 10.80 -3.37 2.82
C SER A 2 11.82 -3.29 1.67
N ILE A 3 11.58 -2.41 0.69
CA ILE A 3 12.45 -2.17 -0.47
C ILE A 3 13.83 -1.59 -0.07
N SER A 4 13.89 -0.91 1.09
CA SER A 4 15.10 -0.48 1.75
C SER A 4 15.09 -1.00 3.20
N PRO A 5 16.22 -1.53 3.72
CA PRO A 5 16.35 -1.91 5.12
C PRO A 5 16.01 -0.78 6.09
N ASP A 6 16.31 0.47 5.71
CA ASP A 6 16.04 1.66 6.54
C ASP A 6 14.54 1.89 6.78
N CYS A 7 13.68 1.35 5.92
CA CYS A 7 12.23 1.46 6.04
C CYS A 7 11.61 0.29 6.81
N GLN A 8 12.41 -0.68 7.26
CA GLN A 8 11.90 -1.93 7.84
C GLN A 8 11.16 -1.69 9.17
N GLU A 9 11.73 -0.91 10.08
CA GLU A 9 11.08 -0.64 11.38
C GLU A 9 9.76 0.14 11.20
N LEU A 10 9.73 1.10 10.28
CA LEU A 10 8.51 1.85 9.96
C LEU A 10 7.44 0.95 9.32
N LYS A 11 7.86 0.00 8.47
CA LYS A 11 6.98 -1.01 7.89
C LYS A 11 6.35 -1.86 8.98
N ASP A 12 7.15 -2.41 9.89
CA ASP A 12 6.67 -3.34 10.90
C ASP A 12 5.66 -2.67 11.85
N LYS A 13 5.91 -1.40 12.23
CA LYS A 13 4.97 -0.59 13.01
C LYS A 13 3.67 -0.34 12.26
N TYR A 14 3.76 0.10 11.00
CA TYR A 14 2.59 0.38 10.18
C TYR A 14 1.76 -0.90 9.92
N ASP A 15 2.39 -1.99 9.50
CA ASP A 15 1.72 -3.26 9.20
C ASP A 15 1.03 -3.83 10.44
N THR A 16 1.67 -3.74 11.61
CA THR A 16 1.06 -4.17 12.89
C THR A 16 -0.21 -3.37 13.19
N CYS A 17 -0.14 -2.03 13.07
CA CYS A 17 -1.30 -1.17 13.24
C CYS A 17 -2.40 -1.48 12.23
N PHE A 18 -2.04 -1.55 10.95
CA PHE A 18 -2.96 -1.80 9.85
C PHE A 18 -3.68 -3.13 10.01
N ASN A 19 -2.97 -4.21 10.33
CA ASN A 19 -3.59 -5.53 10.50
C ASN A 19 -4.60 -5.56 11.65
N ASN A 20 -4.29 -4.86 12.76
CA ASN A 20 -5.23 -4.72 13.87
C ASN A 20 -6.47 -3.90 13.47
N TRP A 21 -6.26 -2.73 12.86
CA TRP A 21 -7.34 -1.87 12.37
C TRP A 21 -8.22 -2.59 11.33
N TYR A 22 -7.60 -3.24 10.36
CA TYR A 22 -8.29 -3.93 9.27
C TYR A 22 -9.22 -5.02 9.83
N SER A 23 -8.71 -5.85 10.74
CA SER A 23 -9.45 -6.99 11.29
C SER A 23 -10.56 -6.56 12.26
N ASN A 24 -10.32 -5.52 13.07
CA ASN A 24 -11.21 -5.18 14.18
C ASN A 24 -12.08 -3.94 13.93
N LYS A 25 -11.82 -3.16 12.88
CA LYS A 25 -12.56 -1.94 12.57
C LYS A 25 -13.05 -1.92 11.13
N PHE A 26 -12.13 -2.05 10.16
CA PHE A 26 -12.50 -1.97 8.74
C PHE A 26 -13.51 -3.03 8.31
N LEU A 27 -13.24 -4.30 8.61
CA LEU A 27 -14.16 -5.39 8.29
C LEU A 27 -15.50 -5.30 9.05
N GLN A 28 -15.59 -4.47 10.08
CA GLN A 28 -16.81 -4.21 10.85
C GLN A 28 -17.53 -2.93 10.38
N GLY A 29 -17.05 -2.29 9.32
CA GLY A 29 -17.69 -1.12 8.70
C GLY A 29 -17.11 0.24 9.11
N SER A 30 -16.08 0.28 9.97
CA SER A 30 -15.42 1.54 10.32
C SER A 30 -14.27 1.84 9.35
N ILE A 31 -14.36 2.97 8.64
CA ILE A 31 -13.39 3.35 7.60
C ILE A 31 -12.24 4.23 8.12
N GLU A 32 -12.34 4.73 9.35
CA GLU A 32 -11.33 5.63 9.93
C GLU A 32 -10.13 4.83 10.43
N SER A 33 -8.96 5.12 9.88
CA SER A 33 -7.69 4.47 10.20
C SER A 33 -6.95 5.19 11.33
N ASP A 34 -6.59 4.44 12.38
CA ASP A 34 -5.72 4.95 13.44
C ASP A 34 -4.23 4.99 13.01
N CYS A 35 -3.92 4.51 11.81
CA CYS A 35 -2.56 4.22 11.35
C CYS A 35 -1.99 5.30 10.41
N ASP A 36 -2.72 6.39 10.18
CA ASP A 36 -2.40 7.38 9.15
C ASP A 36 -1.04 8.07 9.35
N HIS A 37 -0.67 8.33 10.61
CA HIS A 37 0.63 8.88 10.93
C HIS A 37 1.76 7.88 10.61
N LEU A 38 1.60 6.61 11.01
CA LEU A 38 2.57 5.56 10.71
C LEU A 38 2.69 5.33 9.20
N PHE A 39 1.56 5.33 8.49
CA PHE A 39 1.53 5.21 7.04
C PHE A 39 2.28 6.34 6.37
N THR A 40 2.09 7.58 6.84
CA THR A 40 2.77 8.75 6.28
C THR A 40 4.28 8.63 6.40
N LEU A 41 4.78 8.24 7.57
CA LEU A 41 6.22 8.04 7.81
C LEU A 41 6.78 6.90 6.95
N TYR A 42 6.13 5.75 6.96
CA TYR A 42 6.55 4.58 6.18
C TYR A 42 6.55 4.88 4.67
N ARG A 43 5.48 5.49 4.16
CA ARG A 43 5.32 5.89 2.76
C ARG A 43 6.42 6.86 2.33
N ALA A 44 6.76 7.84 3.16
CA ALA A 44 7.84 8.78 2.85
C ALA A 44 9.20 8.06 2.70
N CYS A 45 9.50 7.13 3.60
CA CYS A 45 10.72 6.31 3.52
C CYS A 45 10.76 5.48 2.23
N VAL A 46 9.66 4.80 1.90
CA VAL A 46 9.56 3.97 0.68
C VAL A 46 9.72 4.80 -0.59
N TRP A 47 9.08 5.98 -0.67
CA TRP A 47 9.21 6.84 -1.85
C TRP A 47 10.63 7.36 -2.03
N LYS A 48 11.34 7.70 -0.95
CA LYS A 48 12.76 8.04 -1.02
C LYS A 48 13.56 6.89 -1.66
N ALA A 49 13.39 5.66 -1.17
CA ALA A 49 14.09 4.49 -1.70
C ALA A 49 13.71 4.15 -3.16
N ILE A 50 12.46 4.40 -3.56
CA ILE A 50 11.99 4.24 -4.95
C ILE A 50 12.72 5.22 -5.88
N HIS A 51 12.85 6.48 -5.49
CA HIS A 51 13.56 7.49 -6.27
C HIS A 51 15.05 7.17 -6.39
N GLU A 52 15.71 6.76 -5.30
CA GLU A 52 17.12 6.34 -5.31
C GLU A 52 17.39 5.15 -6.24
N LYS A 53 16.38 4.29 -6.46
CA LYS A 53 16.45 3.14 -7.37
C LYS A 53 16.01 3.44 -8.80
N ASN A 54 15.55 4.66 -9.10
CA ASN A 54 15.06 5.09 -10.43
C ASN A 54 13.94 4.20 -11.00
N ILE A 55 13.05 3.68 -10.15
CA ILE A 55 11.89 2.86 -10.57
C ILE A 55 10.55 3.60 -10.44
N ASP A 56 10.58 4.87 -10.06
CA ASP A 56 9.41 5.72 -9.86
C ASP A 56 8.54 5.83 -11.11
N ARG A 57 9.14 6.00 -12.29
CA ARG A 57 8.41 6.05 -13.57
C ARG A 57 7.65 4.75 -13.84
N LEU A 58 8.29 3.60 -13.64
CA LEU A 58 7.67 2.29 -13.84
C LEU A 58 6.47 2.09 -12.91
N ILE A 59 6.61 2.48 -11.64
CA ILE A 59 5.53 2.42 -10.66
C ILE A 59 4.38 3.37 -11.05
N GLN A 60 4.67 4.59 -11.48
CA GLN A 60 3.65 5.55 -11.89
C GLN A 60 2.90 5.09 -13.14
N ASP A 61 3.59 4.51 -14.10
CA ASP A 61 2.98 3.99 -15.32
C ASP A 61 2.07 2.80 -15.00
N ALA A 62 2.53 1.84 -14.20
CA ALA A 62 1.71 0.72 -13.74
C ALA A 62 0.47 1.16 -12.93
N ARG A 63 0.57 2.22 -12.12
CA ARG A 63 -0.56 2.73 -11.33
C ARG A 63 -1.66 3.41 -12.17
N LYS A 64 -1.40 3.73 -13.44
CA LYS A 64 -2.41 4.26 -14.37
C LYS A 64 -3.27 3.13 -14.97
N GLU A 65 -2.78 1.90 -14.92
CA GLU A 65 -3.48 0.74 -15.45
C GLU A 65 -4.70 0.40 -14.56
N SER A 66 -5.75 -0.16 -15.16
CA SER A 66 -6.96 -0.61 -14.46
C SER A 66 -7.18 -2.10 -14.72
N PRO A 67 -6.35 -3.00 -14.17
CA PRO A 67 -6.32 -4.42 -14.53
C PRO A 67 -7.62 -5.17 -14.23
N PHE A 68 -8.53 -4.60 -13.43
CA PHE A 68 -9.82 -5.19 -13.07
C PHE A 68 -11.01 -4.54 -13.78
N ARG A 69 -10.80 -3.53 -14.66
CA ARG A 69 -11.88 -2.86 -15.39
C ARG A 69 -12.27 -3.60 -16.68
N GLU A 70 -11.41 -4.50 -17.15
CA GLU A 70 -11.67 -5.40 -18.28
C GLU A 70 -11.66 -6.86 -17.81
N ALA A 71 -12.75 -7.31 -17.20
CA ALA A 71 -13.15 -8.69 -17.37
C ALA A 71 -13.88 -8.75 -18.73
N PRO A 72 -13.55 -9.68 -19.66
CA PRO A 72 -14.40 -9.88 -20.82
C PRO A 72 -15.82 -10.16 -20.30
N ALA A 73 -16.82 -9.54 -20.94
CA ALA A 73 -18.21 -9.92 -20.70
C ALA A 73 -18.30 -11.42 -20.99
N ASP A 74 -18.38 -12.24 -19.95
CA ASP A 74 -18.67 -13.65 -20.09
C ASP A 74 -20.14 -13.76 -20.52
N PRO A 75 -20.43 -14.17 -21.76
CA PRO A 75 -21.82 -14.32 -22.19
C PRO A 75 -22.44 -15.63 -21.65
N ASP A 76 -21.66 -16.50 -20.97
CA ASP A 76 -22.05 -17.87 -20.60
C ASP A 76 -21.86 -18.21 -19.10
N ALA A 77 -21.70 -17.22 -18.21
CA ALA A 77 -21.70 -17.42 -16.75
C ALA A 77 -23.11 -17.40 -16.12
#